data_AF-X8BFG2-F1
#
_entry.id   AF-X8BFG2-F1
#
_cell.length_a   1.000
_cell.length_b   1.000
_cell.length_c   1.000
_cell.angle_alpha   90.00
_cell.angle_beta   90.00
_cell.angle_gamma   90.00
#
_symmetry.space_group_name_H-M   'P 1'
#
loop_
_entity.id
_entity.type
_entity.pdbx_description
1 polymer ?
#
loop_
_entity_poly.entity_id
_entity_poly.type
_entity_poly.pdbx_seq_one_letter_code
_entity_poly.pdbx_strand_id
1 'polypeptide(L)'
;MVTMLDDAVRLVADLDEPFEHNYVRAHAQADLAQHGDKRRSTTRVFGSKPGTYGAGLLQLIDSRNWRDDADLAQVYTAWGGYAYGRDLDGRPATDDMTRQYRRIAVAAKNTDTREHDIADSDDYFQYHGGMVATVRALTGRAPAAYIGDNTRTDAIRTRTLSEETTRVFRARVVNPRWMTAMRRHGYKGAFEMAATVDYLFGYDATAGVMADWMYEQLTERYVLDAENRKFMAESNPWALHGMAERLLEAVSRGMWAEPQPATVDGLRQVLLETEGDLEG
;
A
#
# COMPACT_ATOMS: atom_id res chain seq x y z
N MET A 1 -16.70 -2.47 -18.99
CA MET A 1 -15.99 -3.40 -18.08
C MET A 1 -16.70 -3.53 -16.73
N VAL A 2 -16.98 -2.45 -16.00
CA VAL A 2 -17.70 -2.49 -14.71
C VAL A 2 -19.01 -3.30 -14.78
N THR A 3 -19.90 -2.99 -15.72
CA THR A 3 -21.15 -3.73 -15.91
C THR A 3 -20.93 -5.20 -16.24
N MET A 4 -19.86 -5.54 -16.97
CA MET A 4 -19.54 -6.93 -17.31
C MET A 4 -19.15 -7.74 -16.06
N LEU A 5 -18.35 -7.16 -15.15
CA LEU A 5 -18.00 -7.82 -13.88
C LEU A 5 -19.23 -8.00 -12.99
N ASP A 6 -20.10 -6.98 -12.90
CA ASP A 6 -21.35 -7.07 -12.16
C ASP A 6 -22.31 -8.12 -12.75
N ASP A 7 -22.41 -8.19 -14.09
CA ASP A 7 -23.20 -9.20 -14.80
C ASP A 7 -22.68 -10.61 -14.50
N ALA A 8 -21.36 -10.80 -14.55
CA ALA A 8 -20.74 -12.09 -14.27
C ALA A 8 -21.00 -12.55 -12.83
N VAL A 9 -20.84 -11.67 -11.83
CA VAL A 9 -21.11 -11.97 -10.42
C VAL A 9 -22.57 -12.38 -10.21
N ARG A 10 -23.51 -11.63 -10.78
CA ARG A 10 -24.94 -11.93 -10.65
C ARG A 10 -25.33 -13.22 -11.35
N LEU A 11 -24.78 -13.46 -12.55
CA LEU A 11 -25.01 -14.69 -13.29
C LEU A 11 -24.60 -15.90 -12.45
N VAL A 12 -23.37 -15.91 -11.92
CA VAL A 12 -22.89 -17.06 -11.14
C VAL A 12 -23.56 -17.17 -9.76
N ALA A 13 -24.01 -16.07 -9.16
CA ALA A 13 -24.76 -16.12 -7.90
C ALA A 13 -26.13 -16.80 -8.04
N ASP A 14 -26.75 -16.71 -9.22
CA ASP A 14 -28.09 -17.23 -9.51
C ASP A 14 -28.09 -18.69 -10.02
N LEU A 15 -26.94 -19.26 -10.41
CA LEU A 15 -26.83 -20.66 -10.86
C LEU A 15 -27.25 -21.65 -9.76
N ASP A 16 -28.00 -22.69 -10.11
CA ASP A 16 -28.40 -23.74 -9.16
C ASP A 16 -27.29 -24.77 -8.93
N GLU A 17 -26.26 -24.34 -8.20
CA GLU A 17 -25.08 -25.13 -7.87
C GLU A 17 -24.95 -25.30 -6.34
N PRO A 18 -24.34 -26.42 -5.88
CA PRO A 18 -24.01 -26.60 -4.47
C PRO A 18 -23.05 -25.51 -3.95
N PHE A 19 -23.20 -25.13 -2.68
CA PHE A 19 -22.44 -24.02 -2.07
C PHE A 19 -20.93 -24.28 -2.00
N GLU A 20 -20.52 -25.54 -1.86
CA GLU A 20 -19.12 -25.98 -1.88
C GLU A 20 -18.45 -25.82 -3.25
N HIS A 21 -19.24 -25.68 -4.31
CA HIS A 21 -18.74 -25.47 -5.68
C HIS A 21 -18.92 -24.02 -6.14
N ASN A 22 -19.74 -23.22 -5.44
CA ASN A 22 -20.02 -21.84 -5.79
C ASN A 22 -20.09 -20.93 -4.56
N TYR A 23 -18.92 -20.41 -4.17
CA TYR A 23 -18.80 -19.49 -3.04
C TYR A 23 -19.49 -18.14 -3.28
N VAL A 24 -19.66 -17.71 -4.54
CA VAL A 24 -20.38 -16.47 -4.84
C VAL A 24 -21.85 -16.60 -4.44
N ARG A 25 -22.51 -17.71 -4.86
CA ARG A 25 -23.88 -18.06 -4.45
C ARG A 25 -23.97 -18.25 -2.94
N ALA A 26 -23.07 -19.03 -2.34
CA ALA A 26 -23.09 -19.29 -0.90
C ALA A 26 -23.09 -17.99 -0.07
N HIS A 27 -22.19 -17.05 -0.40
CA HIS A 27 -22.10 -15.76 0.29
C HIS A 27 -23.30 -14.85 -0.01
N ALA A 28 -23.78 -14.80 -1.26
CA ALA A 28 -24.96 -14.02 -1.63
C ALA A 28 -26.23 -14.52 -0.94
N GLN A 29 -26.41 -15.83 -0.77
CA GLN A 29 -27.54 -16.40 -0.04
C GLN A 29 -27.46 -16.10 1.46
N ALA A 30 -26.26 -16.16 2.05
CA ALA A 30 -26.06 -15.77 3.45
C ALA A 30 -26.37 -14.28 3.70
N ASP A 31 -25.91 -13.40 2.81
CA ASP A 31 -26.22 -11.97 2.88
C ASP A 31 -27.73 -11.71 2.67
N LEU A 32 -28.34 -12.37 1.68
CA LEU A 32 -29.78 -12.27 1.41
C LEU A 32 -30.62 -12.73 2.61
N ALA A 33 -30.26 -13.84 3.26
CA ALA A 33 -30.93 -14.32 4.46
C ALA A 33 -30.84 -13.33 5.63
N GLN A 34 -29.79 -12.50 5.67
CA GLN A 34 -29.60 -11.53 6.73
C GLN A 34 -30.39 -10.23 6.53
N HIS A 35 -30.49 -9.72 5.30
CA HIS A 35 -31.09 -8.40 5.05
C HIS A 35 -32.17 -8.35 3.96
N GLY A 36 -32.48 -9.46 3.28
CA GLY A 36 -33.60 -9.58 2.33
C GLY A 36 -33.43 -8.83 1.01
N ASP A 37 -32.28 -8.22 0.74
CA ASP A 37 -32.01 -7.42 -0.46
C ASP A 37 -31.10 -8.17 -1.45
N LYS A 38 -31.69 -8.61 -2.56
CA LYS A 38 -30.98 -9.37 -3.60
C LYS A 38 -29.89 -8.55 -4.30
N ARG A 39 -30.11 -7.25 -4.54
CA ARG A 39 -29.12 -6.39 -5.23
C ARG A 39 -27.91 -6.17 -4.34
N ARG A 40 -28.12 -5.95 -3.04
CA ARG A 40 -27.03 -5.82 -2.06
C ARG A 40 -26.24 -7.12 -1.90
N SER A 41 -26.92 -8.27 -1.86
CA SER A 41 -26.24 -9.55 -1.64
C SER A 41 -25.26 -9.95 -2.76
N THR A 42 -25.47 -9.45 -3.98
CA THR A 42 -24.58 -9.65 -5.14
C THR A 42 -23.64 -8.49 -5.44
N THR A 43 -23.55 -7.48 -4.57
CA THR A 43 -22.67 -6.32 -4.78
C THR A 43 -21.21 -6.67 -4.50
N ARG A 44 -20.33 -6.54 -5.50
CA ARG A 44 -18.89 -6.91 -5.40
C ARG A 44 -17.92 -5.90 -5.99
N VAL A 45 -18.38 -4.95 -6.80
CA VAL A 45 -17.53 -3.94 -7.43
C VAL A 45 -17.62 -2.64 -6.65
N PHE A 46 -16.50 -2.20 -6.10
CA PHE A 46 -16.38 -0.97 -5.31
C PHE A 46 -15.32 -0.05 -5.93
N GLY A 47 -15.41 1.25 -5.65
CA GLY A 47 -14.44 2.23 -6.15
C GLY A 47 -14.60 3.59 -5.51
N SER A 48 -13.86 4.58 -6.01
CA SER A 48 -13.91 5.96 -5.50
C SER A 48 -15.33 6.54 -5.56
N LYS A 49 -15.65 7.51 -4.70
CA LYS A 49 -16.90 8.28 -4.78
C LYS A 49 -17.10 8.87 -6.20
N PRO A 50 -18.33 8.87 -6.75
CA PRO A 50 -18.60 9.51 -8.04
C PRO A 50 -18.08 10.95 -8.11
N GLY A 51 -17.36 11.25 -9.20
CA GLY A 51 -16.72 12.55 -9.42
C GLY A 51 -15.41 12.76 -8.66
N THR A 52 -14.86 11.74 -8.01
CA THR A 52 -13.60 11.80 -7.26
C THR A 52 -12.65 10.64 -7.65
N TYR A 53 -11.40 10.72 -7.22
CA TYR A 53 -10.35 9.74 -7.53
C TYR A 53 -9.43 9.50 -6.33
N GLY A 54 -8.79 8.33 -6.28
CA GLY A 54 -7.84 7.95 -5.24
C GLY A 54 -8.46 7.13 -4.10
N ALA A 55 -7.60 6.75 -3.15
CA ALA A 55 -7.96 5.93 -1.98
C ALA A 55 -7.77 6.65 -0.63
N GLY A 56 -7.23 7.88 -0.64
CA GLY A 56 -7.06 8.73 0.54
C GLY A 56 -5.89 8.38 1.46
N LEU A 57 -5.26 7.21 1.28
CA LEU A 57 -4.22 6.74 2.20
C LEU A 57 -2.90 7.48 2.03
N LEU A 58 -2.53 7.95 0.84
CA LEU A 58 -1.35 8.79 0.67
C LEU A 58 -1.47 10.07 1.51
N GLN A 59 -2.60 10.77 1.39
CA GLN A 59 -2.85 11.99 2.16
C GLN A 59 -2.86 11.72 3.68
N LEU A 60 -3.37 10.58 4.10
CA LEU A 60 -3.37 10.18 5.50
C LEU A 60 -1.94 9.95 6.01
N ILE A 61 -1.12 9.19 5.27
CA ILE A 61 0.27 8.90 5.60
C ILE A 61 1.12 10.18 5.63
N ASP A 62 0.90 11.11 4.69
CA ASP A 62 1.60 12.39 4.64
C ASP A 62 1.21 13.32 5.79
N SER A 63 -0.07 13.34 6.17
CA SER A 63 -0.55 14.15 7.30
C SER A 63 -0.09 13.63 8.67
N ARG A 64 0.42 12.39 8.72
CA ARG A 64 0.79 11.64 9.94
C ARG A 64 -0.35 11.46 10.96
N ASN A 65 -1.57 11.91 10.65
CA ASN A 65 -2.72 11.95 11.56
C ASN A 65 -3.50 10.62 11.56
N TRP A 66 -2.82 9.55 11.95
CA TRP A 66 -3.36 8.21 12.12
C TRP A 66 -2.59 7.48 13.21
N ARG A 67 -3.22 6.49 13.86
CA ARG A 67 -2.60 5.71 14.93
C ARG A 67 -2.66 4.21 14.70
N ASP A 68 -3.78 3.72 14.21
CA ASP A 68 -4.06 2.28 14.18
C ASP A 68 -4.84 1.86 12.93
N ASP A 69 -5.07 0.56 12.78
CA ASP A 69 -5.77 -0.04 11.64
C ASP A 69 -7.18 0.54 11.44
N ALA A 70 -7.83 1.05 12.50
CA ALA A 70 -9.17 1.61 12.38
C ALA A 70 -9.15 2.92 11.60
N ASP A 71 -8.15 3.78 11.81
CA ASP A 71 -7.99 5.03 11.05
C ASP A 71 -7.72 4.74 9.56
N LEU A 72 -6.83 3.77 9.28
CA LEU A 72 -6.52 3.34 7.92
C LEU A 72 -7.77 2.81 7.21
N ALA A 73 -8.51 1.91 7.86
CA ALA A 73 -9.74 1.34 7.32
C ALA A 73 -10.84 2.40 7.13
N GLN A 74 -10.94 3.36 8.04
CA GLN A 74 -11.92 4.45 7.96
C GLN A 74 -11.67 5.32 6.74
N VAL A 75 -10.43 5.75 6.50
CA VAL A 75 -10.09 6.55 5.32
C VAL A 75 -10.29 5.75 4.04
N TYR A 76 -9.76 4.53 3.97
CA TYR A 76 -9.93 3.68 2.79
C TYR A 76 -11.42 3.46 2.45
N THR A 77 -12.25 3.24 3.47
CA THR A 77 -13.71 3.07 3.31
C THR A 77 -14.41 4.37 2.94
N ALA A 78 -14.00 5.51 3.48
CA ALA A 78 -14.58 6.81 3.14
C ALA A 78 -14.34 7.18 1.68
N TRP A 79 -13.21 6.74 1.10
CA TRP A 79 -12.87 7.01 -0.29
C TRP A 79 -13.41 5.93 -1.24
N GLY A 80 -13.34 4.64 -0.86
CA GLY A 80 -13.66 3.49 -1.71
C GLY A 80 -15.00 2.79 -1.45
N GLY A 81 -15.76 3.22 -0.45
CA GLY A 81 -17.01 2.60 0.01
C GLY A 81 -18.23 2.81 -0.89
N TYR A 82 -18.04 2.89 -2.21
CA TYR A 82 -19.09 3.18 -3.19
C TYR A 82 -19.24 2.03 -4.17
N ALA A 83 -20.46 1.53 -4.33
CA ALA A 83 -20.74 0.35 -5.14
C ALA A 83 -21.04 0.71 -6.59
N TYR A 84 -20.51 -0.08 -7.53
CA TYR A 84 -20.69 0.11 -8.96
C TYR A 84 -21.27 -1.15 -9.62
N GLY A 85 -22.03 -0.98 -10.69
CA GLY A 85 -22.77 -2.04 -11.35
C GLY A 85 -24.18 -1.59 -11.72
N ARG A 86 -25.00 -2.51 -12.24
CA ARG A 86 -26.39 -2.19 -12.59
C ARG A 86 -27.16 -1.78 -11.33
N ASP A 87 -27.86 -0.65 -11.42
CA ASP A 87 -28.69 -0.07 -10.36
C ASP A 87 -27.90 0.37 -9.10
N LEU A 88 -26.59 0.61 -9.25
CA LEU A 88 -25.70 1.01 -8.16
C LEU A 88 -25.10 2.41 -8.38
N ASP A 89 -24.57 2.69 -9.58
CA ASP A 89 -24.09 4.01 -10.03
C ASP A 89 -23.21 4.79 -9.02
N GLY A 90 -22.40 4.07 -8.24
CA GLY A 90 -21.51 4.67 -7.24
C GLY A 90 -22.22 5.17 -5.98
N ARG A 91 -23.37 4.60 -5.61
CA ARG A 91 -24.04 4.90 -4.35
C ARG A 91 -23.20 4.46 -3.13
N PRO A 92 -23.30 5.14 -1.98
CA PRO A 92 -22.65 4.70 -0.74
C PRO A 92 -23.07 3.27 -0.38
N ALA A 93 -22.09 2.42 -0.06
CA ALA A 93 -22.30 1.00 0.21
C ALA A 93 -21.32 0.45 1.26
N THR A 94 -20.96 1.26 2.26
CA THR A 94 -20.01 0.92 3.33
C THR A 94 -20.33 -0.40 4.04
N ASP A 95 -21.60 -0.64 4.36
CA ASP A 95 -22.03 -1.89 5.00
C ASP A 95 -21.78 -3.10 4.11
N ASP A 96 -22.09 -2.97 2.82
CA ASP A 96 -21.93 -4.05 1.85
C ASP A 96 -20.43 -4.31 1.61
N MET A 97 -19.63 -3.26 1.44
CA MET A 97 -18.17 -3.35 1.33
C MET A 97 -17.57 -4.07 2.53
N THR A 98 -17.94 -3.65 3.74
CA THR A 98 -17.47 -4.25 5.00
C THR A 98 -17.80 -5.74 5.08
N ARG A 99 -19.01 -6.13 4.68
CA ARG A 99 -19.42 -7.55 4.63
C ARG A 99 -18.58 -8.36 3.66
N GLN A 100 -18.31 -7.83 2.48
CA GLN A 100 -17.51 -8.53 1.49
C GLN A 100 -16.03 -8.60 1.91
N TYR A 101 -15.48 -7.51 2.46
CA TYR A 101 -14.09 -7.43 2.88
C TYR A 101 -13.78 -8.40 4.03
N ARG A 102 -14.71 -8.63 4.96
CA ARG A 102 -14.56 -9.67 6.00
C ARG A 102 -14.34 -11.09 5.44
N ARG A 103 -14.70 -11.35 4.19
CA ARG A 103 -14.56 -12.64 3.52
C ARG A 103 -13.30 -12.75 2.65
N ILE A 104 -12.54 -11.67 2.50
CA ILE A 104 -11.31 -11.67 1.70
C ILE A 104 -10.28 -12.56 2.40
N ALA A 105 -9.93 -13.68 1.77
CA ALA A 105 -8.84 -14.55 2.20
C ALA A 105 -7.50 -14.14 1.58
N VAL A 106 -7.54 -13.59 0.35
CA VAL A 106 -6.37 -13.14 -0.41
C VAL A 106 -6.63 -11.74 -0.97
N ALA A 107 -5.80 -10.77 -0.59
CA ALA A 107 -5.72 -9.47 -1.24
C ALA A 107 -4.65 -9.53 -2.34
N ALA A 108 -5.04 -9.24 -3.59
CA ALA A 108 -4.17 -9.39 -4.74
C ALA A 108 -4.04 -8.09 -5.54
N LYS A 109 -2.83 -7.82 -6.05
CA LYS A 109 -2.57 -6.76 -7.02
C LYS A 109 -1.60 -7.25 -8.09
N ASN A 110 -1.86 -6.86 -9.33
CA ASN A 110 -0.97 -7.20 -10.45
C ASN A 110 0.09 -6.12 -10.70
N THR A 111 1.28 -6.57 -11.11
CA THR A 111 2.37 -5.76 -11.67
C THR A 111 2.59 -6.16 -13.13
N ASP A 112 2.18 -5.28 -14.03
CA ASP A 112 2.12 -5.48 -15.49
C ASP A 112 3.23 -4.77 -16.25
N THR A 113 3.97 -3.89 -15.58
CA THR A 113 5.06 -3.07 -16.13
C THR A 113 6.39 -3.31 -15.39
N ARG A 114 7.52 -3.06 -16.06
CA ARG A 114 8.88 -3.15 -15.47
C ARG A 114 9.52 -1.77 -15.27
N GLU A 115 8.87 -0.74 -15.78
CA GLU A 115 9.33 0.65 -15.79
C GLU A 115 9.31 1.26 -14.39
N HIS A 116 8.43 0.77 -13.52
CA HIS A 116 8.37 1.08 -12.10
C HIS A 116 7.98 -0.18 -11.31
N ASP A 117 8.28 -0.19 -10.01
CA ASP A 117 7.89 -1.27 -9.11
C ASP A 117 6.93 -0.83 -7.99
N ILE A 118 6.62 -1.74 -7.06
CA ILE A 118 5.64 -1.50 -5.98
C ILE A 118 6.08 -0.45 -4.95
N ALA A 119 7.35 -0.06 -4.97
CA ALA A 119 7.92 0.98 -4.11
C ALA A 119 8.47 2.16 -4.93
N ASP A 120 7.97 2.34 -6.16
CA ASP A 120 8.18 3.53 -7.01
C ASP A 120 6.87 4.32 -7.25
N SER A 121 5.72 3.81 -6.79
CA SER A 121 4.43 4.48 -6.87
C SER A 121 3.59 4.22 -5.62
N ASP A 122 2.98 5.28 -5.11
CA ASP A 122 2.11 5.25 -3.94
C ASP A 122 0.84 4.40 -4.13
N ASP A 123 0.33 4.31 -5.36
CA ASP A 123 -0.92 3.60 -5.68
C ASP A 123 -0.89 2.14 -5.18
N TYR A 124 0.26 1.47 -5.20
CA TYR A 124 0.32 0.08 -4.75
C TYR A 124 -0.01 -0.06 -3.27
N PHE A 125 0.61 0.73 -2.38
CA PHE A 125 0.30 0.64 -0.95
C PHE A 125 -1.10 1.19 -0.66
N GLN A 126 -1.53 2.23 -1.40
CA GLN A 126 -2.85 2.81 -1.22
C GLN A 126 -3.97 1.79 -1.51
N TYR A 127 -3.89 1.07 -2.64
CA TYR A 127 -4.95 0.13 -3.02
C TYR A 127 -4.75 -1.27 -2.43
N HIS A 128 -3.56 -1.86 -2.60
CA HIS A 128 -3.30 -3.23 -2.14
C HIS A 128 -3.08 -3.26 -0.63
N GLY A 129 -2.19 -2.40 -0.12
CA GLY A 129 -1.99 -2.24 1.31
C GLY A 129 -3.27 -1.79 2.02
N GLY A 130 -3.98 -0.80 1.48
CA GLY A 130 -5.26 -0.35 2.04
C GLY A 130 -6.32 -1.45 2.15
N MET A 131 -6.40 -2.34 1.16
CA MET A 131 -7.25 -3.53 1.24
C MET A 131 -6.80 -4.46 2.37
N VAL A 132 -5.50 -4.75 2.49
CA VAL A 132 -4.94 -5.58 3.57
C VAL A 132 -5.27 -5.00 4.95
N ALA A 133 -5.00 -3.70 5.15
CA ALA A 133 -5.29 -2.99 6.40
C ALA A 133 -6.78 -3.00 6.75
N THR A 134 -7.65 -2.75 5.76
CA THR A 134 -9.10 -2.74 5.97
C THR A 134 -9.62 -4.12 6.38
N VAL A 135 -9.16 -5.19 5.72
CA VAL A 135 -9.53 -6.56 6.12
C VAL A 135 -9.02 -6.88 7.53
N ARG A 136 -7.79 -6.47 7.87
CA ARG A 136 -7.22 -6.64 9.21
C ARG A 136 -8.03 -5.91 10.27
N ALA A 137 -8.40 -4.64 10.05
CA ALA A 137 -9.25 -3.87 10.95
C ALA A 137 -10.62 -4.54 11.17
N LEU A 138 -11.22 -5.10 10.11
CA LEU A 138 -12.56 -5.70 10.17
C LEU A 138 -12.62 -7.10 10.79
N THR A 139 -11.50 -7.82 10.81
CA THR A 139 -11.46 -9.25 11.19
C THR A 139 -10.46 -9.57 12.30
N GLY A 140 -9.58 -8.64 12.67
CA GLY A 140 -8.48 -8.84 13.60
C GLY A 140 -7.30 -9.64 13.01
N ARG A 141 -7.34 -10.02 11.73
CA ARG A 141 -6.28 -10.77 11.06
C ARG A 141 -6.05 -10.28 9.63
N ALA A 142 -4.79 -10.17 9.22
CA ALA A 142 -4.47 -9.85 7.84
C ALA A 142 -4.86 -11.01 6.90
N PRO A 143 -5.37 -10.74 5.69
CA PRO A 143 -5.48 -11.75 4.64
C PRO A 143 -4.08 -12.09 4.10
N ALA A 144 -3.96 -13.19 3.36
CA ALA A 144 -2.77 -13.38 2.54
C ALA A 144 -2.68 -12.26 1.50
N ALA A 145 -1.49 -11.71 1.27
CA ALA A 145 -1.27 -10.62 0.31
C ALA A 145 -0.36 -11.09 -0.82
N TYR A 146 -0.86 -11.16 -2.05
CA TYR A 146 -0.14 -11.68 -3.22
C TYR A 146 0.03 -10.64 -4.32
N ILE A 147 1.15 -10.73 -5.04
CA ILE A 147 1.42 -9.99 -6.27
C ILE A 147 1.36 -10.93 -7.46
N GLY A 148 0.52 -10.61 -8.45
CA GLY A 148 0.51 -11.25 -9.76
C GLY A 148 1.47 -10.53 -10.71
N ASP A 149 2.59 -11.16 -11.04
CA ASP A 149 3.58 -10.62 -11.97
C ASP A 149 3.25 -11.07 -13.39
N ASN A 150 2.66 -10.17 -14.17
CA ASN A 150 2.27 -10.38 -15.56
C ASN A 150 3.03 -9.47 -16.54
N THR A 151 4.17 -8.89 -16.14
CA THR A 151 5.02 -8.11 -17.07
C THR A 151 5.60 -8.96 -18.21
N ARG A 152 5.58 -10.28 -18.04
CA ARG A 152 5.94 -11.28 -19.02
C ARG A 152 4.74 -12.19 -19.20
N THR A 153 3.97 -11.94 -20.24
CA THR A 153 2.73 -12.67 -20.52
C THR A 153 2.97 -14.16 -20.84
N ASP A 154 4.19 -14.51 -21.25
CA ASP A 154 4.68 -15.88 -21.47
C ASP A 154 5.14 -16.59 -20.18
N ALA A 155 5.28 -15.87 -19.06
CA ALA A 155 5.84 -16.37 -17.81
C ALA A 155 5.21 -15.70 -16.58
N ILE A 156 3.87 -15.76 -16.49
CA ILE A 156 3.08 -15.23 -15.37
C ILE A 156 3.49 -15.96 -14.08
N ARG A 157 3.73 -15.19 -13.02
CA ARG A 157 4.12 -15.72 -11.70
C ARG A 157 3.30 -15.06 -10.61
N THR A 158 3.08 -15.79 -9.52
CA THR A 158 2.49 -15.25 -8.30
C THR A 158 3.50 -15.40 -7.17
N ARG A 159 3.60 -14.38 -6.33
CA ARG A 159 4.46 -14.35 -5.14
C ARG A 159 3.72 -13.66 -4.00
N THR A 160 4.18 -13.90 -2.78
CA THR A 160 3.73 -13.11 -1.64
C THR A 160 4.18 -11.67 -1.78
N LEU A 161 3.45 -10.76 -1.15
CA LEU A 161 3.81 -9.35 -1.06
C LEU A 161 5.18 -9.20 -0.37
N SER A 162 5.44 -9.94 0.71
CA SER A 162 6.75 -9.94 1.37
C SER A 162 7.90 -10.35 0.44
N GLU A 163 7.72 -11.40 -0.37
CA GLU A 163 8.71 -11.80 -1.37
C GLU A 163 8.93 -10.70 -2.42
N GLU A 164 7.88 -10.04 -2.90
CA GLU A 164 8.03 -8.94 -3.87
C GLU A 164 8.72 -7.73 -3.25
N THR A 165 8.34 -7.31 -2.04
CA THR A 165 8.99 -6.21 -1.32
C THR A 165 10.48 -6.50 -1.14
N THR A 166 10.83 -7.71 -0.69
CA THR A 166 12.23 -8.11 -0.51
C THR A 166 13.00 -8.15 -1.83
N ARG A 167 12.36 -8.63 -2.90
CA ARG A 167 12.92 -8.69 -4.25
C ARG A 167 13.21 -7.28 -4.78
N VAL A 168 12.24 -6.37 -4.69
CA VAL A 168 12.37 -4.96 -5.07
C VAL A 168 13.45 -4.27 -4.24
N PHE A 169 13.44 -4.51 -2.93
CA PHE A 169 14.43 -3.95 -2.02
C PHE A 169 15.86 -4.26 -2.46
N ARG A 170 16.14 -5.54 -2.73
CA ARG A 170 17.48 -5.97 -3.16
C ARG A 170 17.80 -5.59 -4.61
N ALA A 171 16.83 -5.73 -5.52
CA ALA A 171 17.08 -5.54 -6.95
C ALA A 171 17.20 -4.07 -7.35
N ARG A 172 16.55 -3.15 -6.60
CA ARG A 172 16.41 -1.75 -6.99
C ARG A 172 16.71 -0.79 -5.84
N VAL A 173 15.98 -0.86 -4.72
CA VAL A 173 16.10 0.11 -3.59
C VAL A 173 17.56 0.26 -3.13
N VAL A 174 18.16 -0.79 -2.57
CA VAL A 174 19.55 -0.74 -2.07
C VAL A 174 20.56 -1.22 -3.11
N ASN A 175 20.19 -1.27 -4.39
CA ASN A 175 21.11 -1.67 -5.44
C ASN A 175 22.05 -0.50 -5.75
N PRO A 176 23.38 -0.66 -5.58
CA PRO A 176 24.33 0.42 -5.82
C PRO A 176 24.25 0.96 -7.25
N ARG A 177 23.91 0.12 -8.25
CA ARG A 177 23.76 0.57 -9.64
C ARG A 177 22.60 1.56 -9.81
N TRP A 178 21.49 1.33 -9.10
CA TRP A 178 20.33 2.22 -9.14
C TRP A 178 20.62 3.50 -8.36
N MET A 179 21.19 3.40 -7.16
CA MET A 179 21.57 4.57 -6.37
C MET A 179 22.56 5.48 -7.11
N THR A 180 23.62 4.91 -7.69
CA THR A 180 24.55 5.66 -8.53
C THR A 180 23.88 6.24 -9.76
N ALA A 181 22.84 5.60 -10.31
CA ALA A 181 22.06 6.19 -11.40
C ALA A 181 21.28 7.42 -10.95
N MET A 182 20.56 7.33 -9.83
CA MET A 182 19.82 8.45 -9.26
C MET A 182 20.75 9.63 -8.93
N ARG A 183 21.94 9.39 -8.39
CA ARG A 183 22.92 10.45 -8.11
C ARG A 183 23.34 11.27 -9.34
N ARG A 184 23.20 10.73 -10.56
CA ARG A 184 23.49 11.46 -11.82
C ARG A 184 22.37 12.43 -12.23
N HIS A 185 21.25 12.44 -11.52
CA HIS A 185 20.06 13.24 -11.87
C HIS A 185 19.70 14.29 -10.80
N GLY A 186 20.66 14.68 -9.95
CA GLY A 186 20.54 15.82 -9.03
C GLY A 186 19.28 15.78 -8.17
N TYR A 187 18.57 16.91 -8.09
CA TYR A 187 17.36 17.08 -7.27
C TYR A 187 16.32 15.97 -7.49
N LYS A 188 16.04 15.60 -8.75
CA LYS A 188 15.01 14.59 -9.05
C LYS A 188 15.48 13.19 -8.71
N GLY A 189 16.76 12.88 -8.87
CA GLY A 189 17.31 11.61 -8.38
C GLY A 189 17.22 11.46 -6.87
N ALA A 190 17.50 12.54 -6.13
CA ALA A 190 17.32 12.59 -4.67
C ALA A 190 15.84 12.45 -4.27
N PHE A 191 14.93 13.06 -5.03
CA PHE A 191 13.48 12.90 -4.83
C PHE A 191 13.04 11.44 -4.97
N GLU A 192 13.49 10.70 -5.99
CA GLU A 192 13.12 9.28 -6.17
C GLU A 192 13.58 8.40 -5.00
N MET A 193 14.75 8.71 -4.41
CA MET A 193 15.21 8.03 -3.21
C MET A 193 14.27 8.28 -2.02
N ALA A 194 13.90 9.54 -1.78
CA ALA A 194 12.99 9.88 -0.69
C ALA A 194 11.58 9.30 -0.88
N ALA A 195 11.03 9.40 -2.10
CA ALA A 195 9.73 8.81 -2.44
C ALA A 195 9.71 7.30 -2.20
N THR A 196 10.81 6.58 -2.52
CA THR A 196 10.93 5.16 -2.19
C THR A 196 10.79 4.89 -0.68
N VAL A 197 11.39 5.73 0.18
CA VAL A 197 11.27 5.59 1.64
C VAL A 197 9.82 5.77 2.08
N ASP A 198 9.14 6.80 1.56
CA ASP A 198 7.72 7.06 1.86
C ASP A 198 6.81 5.92 1.41
N TYR A 199 7.05 5.35 0.22
CA TYR A 199 6.22 4.26 -0.31
C TYR A 199 6.44 2.95 0.44
N LEU A 200 7.69 2.61 0.79
CA LEU A 200 7.99 1.46 1.65
C LEU A 200 7.35 1.62 3.03
N PHE A 201 7.41 2.83 3.60
CA PHE A 201 6.73 3.15 4.85
C PHE A 201 5.21 3.00 4.75
N GLY A 202 4.58 3.55 3.71
CA GLY A 202 3.13 3.42 3.50
C GLY A 202 2.69 1.96 3.34
N TYR A 203 3.50 1.15 2.65
CA TYR A 203 3.25 -0.28 2.53
C TYR A 203 3.44 -1.02 3.84
N ASP A 204 4.41 -0.62 4.65
CA ASP A 204 4.61 -1.22 5.96
C ASP A 204 3.49 -0.87 6.94
N ALA A 205 3.07 0.39 6.96
CA ALA A 205 1.93 0.86 7.76
C ALA A 205 0.64 0.09 7.43
N THR A 206 0.45 -0.26 6.16
CA THR A 206 -0.77 -0.91 5.69
C THR A 206 -0.71 -2.43 5.71
N ALA A 207 0.45 -3.04 5.46
CA ALA A 207 0.58 -4.48 5.26
C ALA A 207 1.76 -5.16 6.01
N GLY A 208 2.57 -4.42 6.77
CA GLY A 208 3.66 -4.98 7.58
C GLY A 208 4.73 -5.69 6.74
N VAL A 209 5.23 -5.01 5.71
CA VAL A 209 6.13 -5.60 4.70
C VAL A 209 7.61 -5.38 4.98
N MET A 210 7.95 -4.44 5.86
CA MET A 210 9.33 -4.12 6.19
C MET A 210 9.77 -4.90 7.42
N ALA A 211 10.98 -5.47 7.35
CA ALA A 211 11.66 -6.02 8.51
C ALA A 211 12.73 -5.04 9.01
N ASP A 212 13.11 -5.13 10.28
CA ASP A 212 14.11 -4.23 10.88
C ASP A 212 15.41 -4.14 10.09
N TRP A 213 15.92 -5.27 9.57
CA TRP A 213 17.14 -5.27 8.74
C TRP A 213 16.99 -4.44 7.46
N MET A 214 15.76 -4.31 6.92
CA MET A 214 15.48 -3.49 5.74
C MET A 214 15.50 -2.01 6.12
N TYR A 215 14.93 -1.64 7.27
CA TYR A 215 15.01 -0.27 7.78
C TYR A 215 16.46 0.14 8.13
N GLU A 216 17.23 -0.74 8.77
CA GLU A 216 18.66 -0.52 9.03
C GLU A 216 19.42 -0.29 7.73
N GLN A 217 19.30 -1.20 6.75
CA GLN A 217 19.98 -1.06 5.46
C GLN A 217 19.52 0.19 4.70
N LEU A 218 18.23 0.52 4.72
CA LEU A 218 17.71 1.71 4.05
C LEU A 218 18.31 2.98 4.68
N THR A 219 18.35 3.04 6.01
CA THR A 219 18.91 4.15 6.77
C THR A 219 20.41 4.32 6.52
N GLU A 220 21.17 3.23 6.63
CA GLU A 220 22.60 3.21 6.35
C GLU A 220 22.90 3.72 4.93
N ARG A 221 22.17 3.22 3.93
CA ARG A 221 22.47 3.50 2.52
C ARG A 221 21.99 4.87 2.05
N TYR A 222 20.80 5.29 2.48
CA TYR A 222 20.19 6.50 1.92
C TYR A 222 20.57 7.75 2.70
N VAL A 223 20.70 7.63 4.04
CA VAL A 223 20.84 8.79 4.93
C VAL A 223 22.23 8.89 5.55
N LEU A 224 22.80 7.78 6.04
CA LEU A 224 24.03 7.82 6.83
C LEU A 224 25.31 7.62 6.00
N ASP A 225 25.23 6.96 4.85
CA ASP A 225 26.34 6.79 3.92
C ASP A 225 26.90 8.15 3.50
N ALA A 226 28.20 8.34 3.66
CA ALA A 226 28.83 9.65 3.46
C ALA A 226 28.71 10.17 2.01
N GLU A 227 28.77 9.28 1.01
CA GLU A 227 28.63 9.68 -0.39
C GLU A 227 27.19 10.10 -0.69
N ASN A 228 26.22 9.27 -0.26
CA ASN A 228 24.81 9.55 -0.53
C ASN A 228 24.30 10.75 0.26
N ARG A 229 24.68 10.88 1.55
CA ARG A 229 24.33 12.02 2.39
C ARG A 229 24.81 13.34 1.78
N LYS A 230 26.07 13.38 1.32
CA LYS A 230 26.62 14.56 0.64
C LYS A 230 25.81 14.90 -0.61
N PHE A 231 25.53 13.92 -1.46
CA PHE A 231 24.70 14.11 -2.64
C PHE A 231 23.31 14.68 -2.30
N MET A 232 22.65 14.10 -1.29
CA MET A 232 21.31 14.50 -0.87
C MET A 232 21.33 15.93 -0.31
N ALA A 233 22.30 16.27 0.55
CA ALA A 233 22.45 17.61 1.13
C ALA A 233 22.68 18.68 0.05
N GLU A 234 23.53 18.39 -0.95
CA GLU A 234 23.83 19.33 -2.04
C GLU A 234 22.68 19.45 -3.05
N SER A 235 21.98 18.35 -3.34
CA SER A 235 21.00 18.29 -4.43
C SER A 235 19.56 18.54 -3.99
N ASN A 236 19.17 18.05 -2.82
CA ASN A 236 17.81 18.15 -2.27
C ASN A 236 17.79 17.94 -0.74
N PRO A 237 18.20 18.95 0.05
CA PRO A 237 18.25 18.85 1.51
C PRO A 237 16.87 18.62 2.15
N TRP A 238 15.78 19.10 1.53
CA TRP A 238 14.41 18.82 1.97
C TRP A 238 14.06 17.33 1.88
N ALA A 239 14.50 16.65 0.83
CA ALA A 239 14.31 15.21 0.69
C ALA A 239 15.14 14.42 1.72
N LEU A 240 16.34 14.90 2.07
CA LEU A 240 17.15 14.31 3.15
C LEU A 240 16.44 14.43 4.50
N HIS A 241 15.95 15.64 4.82
CA HIS A 241 15.18 15.90 6.03
C HIS A 241 13.95 14.98 6.10
N GLY A 242 13.14 14.92 5.03
CA GLY A 242 11.95 14.08 4.96
C GLY A 242 12.24 12.58 5.15
N MET A 243 13.35 12.06 4.58
CA MET A 243 13.75 10.67 4.82
C MET A 243 14.11 10.43 6.29
N ALA A 244 14.87 11.33 6.92
CA ALA A 244 15.24 11.19 8.32
C ALA A 244 14.00 11.23 9.24
N GLU A 245 13.09 12.18 9.00
CA GLU A 245 11.80 12.24 9.69
C GLU A 245 10.99 10.95 9.53
N ARG A 246 10.87 10.43 8.30
CA ARG A 246 10.05 9.25 8.04
C ARG A 246 10.61 7.99 8.68
N LEU A 247 11.93 7.83 8.70
CA LEU A 247 12.58 6.70 9.36
C LEU A 247 12.44 6.80 10.89
N LEU A 248 12.54 8.00 11.46
CA LEU A 248 12.23 8.24 12.89
C LEU A 248 10.74 8.03 13.20
N GLU A 249 9.84 8.35 12.26
CA GLU A 249 8.42 8.05 12.38
C GLU A 249 8.20 6.53 12.48
N ALA A 250 8.87 5.73 11.63
CA ALA A 250 8.79 4.26 11.68
C ALA A 250 9.22 3.71 13.05
N VAL A 251 10.29 4.26 13.64
CA VAL A 251 10.72 3.92 15.00
C VAL A 251 9.66 4.29 16.03
N SER A 252 9.15 5.52 16.00
CA SER A 252 8.17 5.99 17.00
C SER A 252 6.83 5.24 16.94
N ARG A 253 6.46 4.72 15.77
CA ARG A 253 5.28 3.87 15.56
C ARG A 253 5.53 2.39 15.88
N GLY A 254 6.77 1.99 16.18
CA GLY A 254 7.14 0.59 16.41
C GLY A 254 7.12 -0.28 15.16
N MET A 255 7.08 0.32 13.97
CA MET A 255 7.17 -0.36 12.68
C MET A 255 8.60 -0.84 12.42
N TRP A 256 9.58 -0.02 12.81
CA TRP A 256 10.95 -0.44 13.02
C TRP A 256 11.11 -0.75 14.51
N ALA A 257 11.13 -2.04 14.85
CA ALA A 257 10.93 -2.50 16.22
C ALA A 257 12.20 -2.40 17.07
N GLU A 258 13.34 -2.85 16.54
CA GLU A 258 14.62 -2.91 17.24
C GLU A 258 15.73 -2.13 16.52
N PRO A 259 15.60 -0.80 16.37
CA PRO A 259 16.66 0.01 15.77
C PRO A 259 17.90 0.07 16.67
N GLN A 260 19.09 0.03 16.08
CA GLN A 260 20.32 0.32 16.81
C GLN A 260 20.30 1.76 17.33
N PRO A 261 20.60 2.00 18.63
CA PRO A 261 20.59 3.36 19.19
C PRO A 261 21.47 4.35 18.42
N ALA A 262 22.65 3.90 17.96
CA ALA A 262 23.55 4.72 17.16
C ALA A 262 22.96 5.11 15.80
N THR A 263 22.19 4.23 15.16
CA THR A 263 21.48 4.53 13.90
C THR A 263 20.42 5.61 14.13
N VAL A 264 19.65 5.52 15.20
CA VAL A 264 18.64 6.51 15.58
C VAL A 264 19.26 7.86 15.90
N ASP A 265 20.36 7.89 16.64
CA ASP A 265 21.09 9.13 16.94
C ASP A 265 21.69 9.75 15.67
N GLY A 266 22.17 8.92 14.73
CA GLY A 266 22.58 9.38 13.40
C GLY A 266 21.46 10.06 12.62
N LEU A 267 20.25 9.49 12.63
CA LEU A 267 19.07 10.10 12.01
C LEU A 267 18.71 11.45 12.64
N ARG A 268 18.70 11.53 13.98
CA ARG A 268 18.44 12.79 14.71
C ARG A 268 19.47 13.86 14.39
N GLN A 269 20.73 13.47 14.27
CA GLN A 269 21.82 14.38 13.93
C GLN A 269 21.66 14.91 12.49
N VAL A 270 21.29 14.05 11.53
CA VAL A 270 20.99 14.48 10.15
C VAL A 270 19.83 15.48 10.15
N LEU A 271 18.76 15.20 10.88
CA LEU A 271 17.60 16.07 10.97
C LEU A 271 17.99 17.48 11.46
N LEU A 272 18.68 17.56 12.60
CA LEU A 272 19.18 18.81 13.18
C LEU A 272 20.09 19.61 12.23
N GLU A 273 20.99 18.93 11.51
CA GLU A 273 21.86 19.59 10.53
C GLU A 273 21.06 20.13 9.34
N THR A 274 20.12 19.34 8.83
CA THR A 274 19.27 19.79 7.71
C THR A 274 18.32 20.92 8.09
N GLU A 275 17.80 20.96 9.31
CA GLU A 275 17.01 22.11 9.81
C GLU A 275 17.86 23.38 9.84
N GLY A 276 19.09 23.30 10.35
CA GLY A 276 20.01 24.44 10.38
C GLY A 276 20.37 24.99 8.99
N ASP A 277 20.50 24.11 7.99
CA ASP A 277 20.79 24.50 6.61
C ASP A 277 19.56 25.06 5.87
N LEU A 278 18.34 24.67 6.27
CA LEU A 278 17.09 25.06 5.61
C LEU A 278 16.44 26.33 6.21
N GLU A 279 16.59 26.54 7.52
CA GLU A 279 16.03 27.70 8.24
C GLU A 279 17.02 28.87 8.36
N GLY A 280 18.28 28.66 7.99
CA GLY A 280 19.38 29.63 8.05
C GLY A 280 19.46 30.66 6.93
#